data_AF-A0A4Q4YX55-F1
#
_entry.id   AF-A0A4Q4YX55-F1
#
_cell.length_a   1.000
_cell.length_b   1.000
_cell.length_c   1.000
_cell.angle_alpha   90.00
_cell.angle_beta   90.00
_cell.angle_gamma   90.00
#
_symmetry.space_group_name_H-M   'P 1'
#
loop_
_entity.id
_entity.type
_entity.pdbx_description
1 polymer ?
#
loop_
_entity_poly.entity_id
_entity_poly.type
_entity_poly.pdbx_seq_one_letter_code
_entity_poly.pdbx_strand_id
1 'polypeptide(L)'
;MLSFPKPSIYQSPKCFVTYGTMGHPDPKQLPVKGKPWSALLAQDFVHEVDLILPQGLVQVVKDKIAHESHPTPTYSRVIMTLGQILEGDFFTEYIKIGLLTMYLDKETYERAGLVGKPYGVKGQRGLKPRWIVEFDLRSPSMLHGKKGFDKLAYACKNVLNNPTSWLFCNLSKNPSPDPLAKHYPVRYTSAPGFDEDLAVAIPPLRPPPAVLERGNRSELDEYATDVYEWLSLIRLGSPRILASDKIDPYLSTYAVPGGAEEVSEGRLCKVSWEGFISSTWARQLLADIILALPSRSWFSLSVTTFAKSIVGDCTECTIFRPPSLPGEYFLWDIKGHA
;
A
#
# COMPACT_ATOMS: atom_id res chain seq x y z
N MET A 1 3.26 41.12 12.26
CA MET A 1 4.21 40.15 11.66
C MET A 1 3.72 38.75 11.95
N LEU A 2 3.21 38.05 10.94
CA LEU A 2 2.82 36.64 11.10
C LEU A 2 4.09 35.80 10.94
N SER A 3 4.65 35.36 12.06
CA SER A 3 5.76 34.40 12.05
C SER A 3 5.21 33.03 11.70
N PHE A 4 5.44 32.58 10.47
CA PHE A 4 5.23 31.18 10.13
C PHE A 4 6.37 30.34 10.72
N PRO A 5 6.07 29.19 11.35
CA PRO A 5 7.13 28.29 11.81
C PRO A 5 8.02 27.90 10.63
N LYS A 6 9.34 28.02 10.80
CA LYS A 6 10.30 27.49 9.84
C LYS A 6 10.07 25.97 9.78
N PRO A 7 9.80 25.37 8.61
CA PRO A 7 9.62 23.92 8.52
C PRO A 7 10.91 23.23 9.00
N SER A 8 10.77 22.27 9.91
CA SER A 8 11.86 21.39 10.30
C SER A 8 12.32 20.60 9.08
N ILE A 9 13.64 20.40 8.99
CA ILE A 9 14.32 19.66 7.90
C ILE A 9 13.87 18.18 7.88
N TYR A 10 13.21 17.72 8.94
CA TYR A 10 12.54 16.43 9.08
C TYR A 10 11.04 16.68 9.23
N GLN A 11 10.27 16.61 8.15
CA GLN A 11 8.85 16.32 8.28
C GLN A 11 8.73 14.81 8.14
N SER A 12 8.28 14.13 9.17
CA SER A 12 8.02 12.70 9.13
C SER A 12 6.70 12.45 8.38
N PRO A 13 6.53 11.26 7.75
CA PRO A 13 5.22 10.84 7.25
C PRO A 13 4.19 10.90 8.39
N LYS A 14 2.96 11.30 8.06
CA LYS A 14 1.88 11.40 9.06
C LYS A 14 1.20 10.04 9.18
N CYS A 15 1.22 9.47 10.38
CA CYS A 15 0.43 8.30 10.75
C CYS A 15 -0.91 8.75 11.34
N PHE A 16 -2.02 8.26 10.79
CA PHE A 16 -3.35 8.46 11.34
C PHE A 16 -3.87 7.15 11.90
N VAL A 17 -4.05 7.12 13.23
CA VAL A 17 -4.64 5.97 13.93
C VAL A 17 -6.16 6.08 13.96
N THR A 18 -6.86 4.97 13.78
CA THR A 18 -8.31 4.88 13.95
C THR A 18 -8.66 3.59 14.67
N TYR A 19 -9.34 3.71 15.80
CA TYR A 19 -10.01 2.60 16.48
C TYR A 19 -11.50 2.66 16.18
N GLY A 20 -12.10 1.54 15.79
CA GLY A 20 -13.52 1.51 15.48
C GLY A 20 -14.08 0.11 15.28
N THR A 21 -15.31 0.05 14.81
CA THR A 21 -16.00 -1.19 14.49
C THR A 21 -16.31 -1.27 13.00
N MET A 22 -16.21 -2.47 12.43
CA MET A 22 -16.56 -2.78 11.06
C MET A 22 -17.63 -3.86 11.04
N GLY A 23 -18.62 -3.68 10.17
CA GLY A 23 -19.65 -4.69 9.93
C GLY A 23 -19.08 -5.92 9.21
N HIS A 24 -19.83 -7.02 9.25
CA HIS A 24 -19.50 -8.22 8.49
C HIS A 24 -19.58 -7.92 6.98
N PRO A 25 -18.52 -8.19 6.19
CA PRO A 25 -18.52 -7.88 4.77
C PRO A 25 -19.47 -8.83 4.02
N ASP A 26 -20.25 -8.29 3.08
CA ASP A 26 -20.99 -9.11 2.11
C ASP A 26 -20.05 -9.47 0.93
N PRO A 27 -19.77 -10.75 0.68
CA PRO A 27 -18.91 -11.18 -0.44
C PRO A 27 -19.38 -10.66 -1.81
N LYS A 28 -20.69 -10.44 -1.98
CA LYS A 28 -21.26 -9.96 -3.26
C LYS A 28 -21.14 -8.45 -3.43
N GLN A 29 -21.02 -7.71 -2.34
CA GLN A 29 -20.96 -6.26 -2.34
C GLN A 29 -20.02 -5.74 -1.25
N LEU A 30 -18.73 -5.81 -1.52
CA LEU A 30 -17.73 -5.30 -0.59
C LEU A 30 -17.84 -3.78 -0.38
N PRO A 31 -17.73 -3.29 0.87
CA PRO A 31 -17.80 -1.85 1.14
C PRO A 31 -16.70 -1.07 0.40
N VAL A 32 -17.07 0.11 -0.10
CA VAL A 32 -16.18 1.06 -0.80
C VAL A 32 -16.00 2.37 -0.03
N LYS A 33 -16.89 2.63 0.92
CA LYS A 33 -16.88 3.81 1.78
C LYS A 33 -16.64 3.39 3.23
N GLY A 34 -16.16 4.34 4.02
CA GLY A 34 -15.88 4.14 5.44
C GLY A 34 -14.56 3.40 5.67
N LYS A 35 -13.95 3.66 6.82
CA LYS A 35 -12.75 2.95 7.26
C LYS A 35 -13.14 1.54 7.75
N PRO A 36 -12.29 0.52 7.53
CA PRO A 36 -10.96 0.59 6.92
C PRO A 36 -10.95 0.55 5.38
N TRP A 37 -12.09 0.24 4.75
CA TRP A 37 -12.21 -0.03 3.32
C TRP A 37 -11.76 1.11 2.40
N SER A 38 -12.15 2.35 2.72
CA SER A 38 -11.77 3.52 1.93
C SER A 38 -10.27 3.85 2.03
N ALA A 39 -9.63 3.56 3.17
CA ALA A 39 -8.19 3.79 3.35
C ALA A 39 -7.36 2.78 2.56
N LEU A 40 -7.83 1.53 2.49
CA LEU A 40 -7.24 0.47 1.68
C LEU A 40 -7.36 0.75 0.18
N LEU A 41 -8.55 1.18 -0.28
CA LEU A 41 -8.77 1.55 -1.68
C LEU A 41 -8.02 2.82 -2.12
N ALA A 42 -7.70 3.70 -1.17
CA ALA A 42 -6.91 4.89 -1.45
C ALA A 42 -5.42 4.60 -1.70
N GLN A 43 -4.96 3.36 -1.50
CA GLN A 43 -3.61 2.95 -1.88
C GLN A 43 -3.52 2.81 -3.40
N ASP A 44 -2.58 3.53 -4.02
CA ASP A 44 -2.47 3.55 -5.50
C ASP A 44 -1.78 2.30 -6.04
N PHE A 45 -0.47 2.17 -5.80
CA PHE A 45 0.40 1.14 -6.37
C PHE A 45 0.96 0.29 -5.25
N VAL A 46 0.31 -0.84 -4.95
CA VAL A 46 0.73 -1.73 -3.86
C VAL A 46 1.91 -2.57 -4.33
N HIS A 47 2.98 -2.59 -3.54
CA HIS A 47 4.16 -3.41 -3.80
C HIS A 47 4.22 -4.66 -2.93
N GLU A 48 3.69 -4.55 -1.71
CA GLU A 48 3.74 -5.62 -0.71
C GLU A 48 2.43 -5.65 0.09
N VAL A 49 1.95 -6.86 0.37
CA VAL A 49 0.86 -7.12 1.30
C VAL A 49 1.34 -8.16 2.30
N ASP A 50 1.21 -7.88 3.59
CA ASP A 50 1.57 -8.81 4.67
C ASP A 50 0.33 -9.15 5.49
N LEU A 51 0.15 -10.43 5.79
CA LEU A 51 -0.86 -10.95 6.70
C LEU A 51 -0.17 -11.67 7.85
N ILE A 52 -0.41 -11.21 9.08
CA ILE A 52 0.10 -11.82 10.32
C ILE A 52 -1.08 -12.41 11.10
N LEU A 53 -0.95 -13.67 11.52
CA LEU A 53 -1.97 -14.39 12.28
C LEU A 53 -1.36 -15.46 13.19
N PRO A 54 -2.10 -15.98 14.18
CA PRO A 54 -1.72 -17.18 14.92
C PRO A 54 -1.46 -18.39 14.01
N GLN A 55 -0.40 -19.15 14.28
CA GLN A 55 0.01 -20.33 13.50
C GLN A 55 -1.13 -21.35 13.33
N GLY A 56 -1.99 -21.53 14.34
CA GLY A 56 -3.12 -22.46 14.29
C GLY A 56 -4.19 -22.13 13.23
N LEU A 57 -4.15 -20.94 12.63
CA LEU A 57 -5.10 -20.51 11.60
C LEU A 57 -4.52 -20.57 10.17
N VAL A 58 -3.25 -20.94 10.00
CA VAL A 58 -2.57 -20.92 8.70
C VAL A 58 -3.24 -21.83 7.67
N GLN A 59 -3.75 -23.00 8.08
CA GLN A 59 -4.39 -23.93 7.16
C GLN A 59 -5.72 -23.40 6.64
N VAL A 60 -6.50 -22.72 7.49
CA VAL A 60 -7.73 -22.03 7.06
C VAL A 60 -7.41 -20.99 6.00
N VAL A 61 -6.31 -20.26 6.15
CA VAL A 61 -5.85 -19.26 5.18
C VAL A 61 -5.36 -19.92 3.88
N LYS A 62 -4.57 -21.00 3.97
CA LYS A 62 -4.10 -21.76 2.79
C LYS A 62 -5.26 -22.33 1.98
N ASP A 63 -6.23 -22.95 2.66
CA ASP A 63 -7.44 -23.50 2.04
C ASP A 63 -8.26 -22.38 1.39
N LYS A 64 -8.43 -21.25 2.08
CA LYS A 64 -9.15 -20.09 1.55
C LYS A 64 -8.48 -19.55 0.28
N ILE A 65 -7.16 -19.37 0.30
CA ILE A 65 -6.38 -18.91 -0.86
C ILE A 65 -6.44 -19.92 -2.02
N ALA A 66 -6.44 -21.22 -1.73
CA ALA A 66 -6.43 -22.28 -2.74
C ALA A 66 -7.81 -22.52 -3.39
N HIS A 67 -8.89 -22.39 -2.62
CA HIS A 67 -10.25 -22.72 -3.06
C HIS A 67 -11.05 -21.52 -3.59
N GLU A 68 -10.54 -20.30 -3.48
CA GLU A 68 -11.27 -19.12 -3.92
C GLU A 68 -11.21 -18.83 -5.43
N SER A 69 -12.28 -18.20 -5.88
CA SER A 69 -12.52 -17.74 -7.25
C SER A 69 -11.57 -16.64 -7.73
N HIS A 70 -10.79 -16.04 -6.83
CA HIS A 70 -9.96 -14.87 -7.14
C HIS A 70 -8.52 -15.31 -7.44
N PRO A 71 -8.03 -15.10 -8.67
CA PRO A 71 -6.68 -15.51 -9.01
C PRO A 71 -5.65 -14.73 -8.18
N THR A 72 -4.55 -15.40 -7.84
CA THR A 72 -3.34 -14.76 -7.33
C THR A 72 -2.99 -13.53 -8.18
N PRO A 73 -2.58 -12.39 -7.59
CA PRO A 73 -2.31 -11.19 -8.36
C PRO A 73 -1.28 -11.46 -9.44
N THR A 74 -1.59 -10.98 -10.65
CA THR A 74 -0.67 -11.03 -11.77
C THR A 74 -0.47 -9.64 -12.33
N TYR A 75 0.74 -9.42 -12.82
CA TYR A 75 1.12 -8.20 -13.51
C TYR A 75 2.10 -8.54 -14.63
N SER A 76 2.30 -7.60 -15.54
CA SER A 76 3.23 -7.73 -16.63
C SER A 76 4.29 -6.64 -16.56
N ARG A 77 5.54 -6.98 -16.81
CA ARG A 77 6.58 -6.02 -17.13
C ARG A 77 6.71 -5.92 -18.64
N VAL A 78 6.63 -4.71 -19.18
CA VAL A 78 6.72 -4.46 -20.62
C VAL A 78 7.66 -3.28 -20.88
N ILE A 79 8.48 -3.37 -21.93
CA ILE A 79 9.36 -2.28 -22.35
C ILE A 79 8.75 -1.63 -23.58
N MET A 80 8.32 -0.38 -23.44
CA MET A 80 7.71 0.39 -24.54
C MET A 80 7.83 1.90 -24.28
N THR A 81 7.68 2.71 -25.32
CA THR A 81 7.68 4.17 -25.18
C THR A 81 6.33 4.67 -24.67
N LEU A 82 6.29 5.88 -24.10
CA LEU A 82 5.03 6.51 -23.71
C LEU A 82 4.10 6.73 -24.92
N GLY A 83 4.66 7.05 -26.09
CA GLY A 83 3.89 7.20 -27.32
C GLY A 83 3.12 5.92 -27.68
N GLN A 84 3.75 4.75 -27.54
CA GLN A 84 3.08 3.46 -27.81
C GLN A 84 1.92 3.16 -26.84
N ILE A 85 1.93 3.72 -25.63
CA ILE A 85 0.82 3.62 -24.66
C ILE A 85 -0.33 4.54 -25.05
N LEU A 86 -0.02 5.71 -25.62
CA LEU A 86 -0.98 6.76 -25.96
C LEU A 86 -1.54 6.66 -27.38
N GLU A 87 -1.15 5.63 -28.15
CA GLU A 87 -1.55 5.44 -29.54
C GLU A 87 -2.21 4.07 -29.78
N GLY A 88 -3.07 4.02 -30.80
CA GLY A 88 -3.69 2.80 -31.31
C GLY A 88 -4.59 2.07 -30.31
N ASP A 89 -4.61 0.74 -30.45
CA ASP A 89 -5.51 -0.12 -29.67
C ASP A 89 -5.15 -0.13 -28.18
N PHE A 90 -3.88 0.06 -27.82
CA PHE A 90 -3.47 0.10 -26.41
C PHE A 90 -4.15 1.25 -25.67
N PHE A 91 -4.11 2.44 -26.26
CA PHE A 91 -4.80 3.60 -25.69
C PHE A 91 -6.30 3.35 -25.59
N THR A 92 -6.92 2.86 -26.66
CA THR A 92 -8.38 2.72 -26.76
C THR A 92 -8.94 1.67 -25.81
N GLU A 93 -8.29 0.52 -25.70
CA GLU A 93 -8.76 -0.62 -24.91
C GLU A 93 -8.39 -0.51 -23.42
N TYR A 94 -7.21 0.03 -23.08
CA TYR A 94 -6.71 0.02 -21.70
C TYR A 94 -6.73 1.39 -21.00
N ILE A 95 -6.42 2.48 -21.70
CA ILE A 95 -5.97 3.73 -21.04
C ILE A 95 -6.93 4.90 -21.22
N LYS A 96 -7.80 4.88 -22.25
CA LYS A 96 -8.67 5.98 -22.68
C LYS A 96 -9.48 6.63 -21.56
N ILE A 97 -9.67 5.92 -20.46
CA ILE A 97 -10.42 6.36 -19.26
C ILE A 97 -9.45 6.54 -18.07
N GLY A 98 -8.37 7.30 -18.25
CA GLY A 98 -7.30 7.43 -17.26
C GLY A 98 -6.74 8.84 -17.05
N LEU A 99 -6.10 9.04 -15.91
CA LEU A 99 -5.29 10.21 -15.59
C LEU A 99 -3.82 9.83 -15.75
N LEU A 100 -3.13 10.40 -16.74
CA LEU A 100 -1.70 10.26 -16.89
C LEU A 100 -1.00 11.29 -15.99
N THR A 101 -0.24 10.81 -15.01
CA THR A 101 0.60 11.65 -14.14
C THR A 101 2.06 11.31 -14.37
N MET A 102 2.86 12.31 -14.73
CA MET A 102 4.30 12.15 -15.01
C MET A 102 5.11 13.06 -14.09
N TYR A 103 6.20 12.53 -13.54
CA TYR A 103 7.16 13.26 -12.73
C TYR A 103 8.44 13.44 -13.53
N LEU A 104 8.66 14.65 -14.06
CA LEU A 104 9.78 14.96 -14.94
C LEU A 104 10.87 15.72 -14.19
N ASP A 105 12.15 15.51 -14.52
CA ASP A 105 13.18 16.47 -14.13
C ASP A 105 13.06 17.77 -14.94
N LYS A 106 13.79 18.79 -14.49
CA LYS A 106 13.81 20.11 -15.11
C LYS A 106 14.09 20.06 -16.61
N GLU A 107 15.15 19.34 -17.00
CA GLU A 107 15.60 19.31 -18.39
C GLU A 107 14.55 18.66 -19.29
N THR A 108 14.04 17.50 -18.89
CA THR A 108 13.00 16.78 -19.62
C THR A 108 11.72 17.60 -19.72
N TYR A 109 11.31 18.25 -18.62
CA TYR A 109 10.13 19.11 -18.57
C TYR A 109 10.24 20.31 -19.53
N GLU A 110 11.34 21.06 -19.46
CA GLU A 110 11.59 22.24 -20.29
C GLU A 110 11.67 21.88 -21.78
N ARG A 111 12.32 20.76 -22.11
CA ARG A 111 12.40 20.26 -23.49
C ARG A 111 11.05 19.75 -24.01
N ALA A 112 10.28 19.07 -23.17
CA ALA A 112 8.97 18.54 -23.54
C ALA A 112 7.94 19.64 -23.81
N GLY A 113 8.12 20.83 -23.21
CA GLY A 113 7.23 21.98 -23.42
C GLY A 113 5.79 21.72 -22.93
N LEU A 114 5.64 20.83 -21.96
CA LEU A 114 4.34 20.46 -21.38
C LEU A 114 4.00 21.41 -20.23
N VAL A 115 2.70 21.52 -19.92
CA VAL A 115 2.24 22.36 -18.80
C VAL A 115 2.25 21.51 -17.53
N GLY A 116 3.04 21.91 -16.55
CA GLY A 116 3.14 21.23 -15.26
C GLY A 116 3.32 22.19 -14.10
N LYS A 117 3.27 21.64 -12.88
CA LYS A 117 3.50 22.35 -11.62
C LYS A 117 4.78 21.83 -10.96
N PRO A 118 5.57 22.69 -10.28
CA PRO A 118 6.71 22.22 -9.51
C PRO A 118 6.22 21.25 -8.41
N TYR A 119 6.94 20.14 -8.26
CA TYR A 119 6.70 19.11 -7.26
C TYR A 119 7.64 19.26 -6.08
N GLY A 120 7.11 19.07 -4.86
CA GLY A 120 7.84 19.20 -3.61
C GLY A 120 7.79 20.60 -3.00
N VAL A 121 8.19 20.68 -1.73
CA VAL A 121 8.13 21.92 -0.94
C VAL A 121 9.16 22.92 -1.44
N LYS A 122 8.71 24.13 -1.79
CA LYS A 122 9.60 25.26 -2.14
C LYS A 122 10.57 25.52 -0.98
N GLY A 123 11.88 25.33 -1.21
CA GLY A 123 12.93 25.78 -0.29
C GLY A 123 13.81 24.69 0.33
N GLN A 124 13.62 23.40 0.01
CA GLN A 124 14.57 22.37 0.44
C GLN A 124 15.85 22.43 -0.40
N ARG A 125 16.94 22.94 0.20
CA ARG A 125 18.29 22.87 -0.37
C ARG A 125 18.73 21.40 -0.39
N GLY A 126 18.90 20.82 -1.59
CA GLY A 126 19.49 19.48 -1.77
C GLY A 126 18.68 18.53 -2.65
N LEU A 127 17.39 18.77 -2.86
CA LEU A 127 16.58 17.95 -3.77
C LEU A 127 16.57 18.54 -5.18
N LYS A 128 16.77 17.68 -6.20
CA LYS A 128 16.56 18.07 -7.60
C LYS A 128 15.07 18.37 -7.79
N PRO A 129 14.68 19.59 -8.21
CA PRO A 129 13.28 19.91 -8.42
C PRO A 129 12.71 19.00 -9.52
N ARG A 130 11.48 18.51 -9.29
CA ARG A 130 10.69 17.74 -10.26
C ARG A 130 9.47 18.57 -10.67
N TRP A 131 8.90 18.26 -11.82
CA TRP A 131 7.65 18.83 -12.30
C TRP A 131 6.63 17.72 -12.46
N ILE A 132 5.43 17.91 -11.88
CA ILE A 132 4.28 17.07 -12.16
C ILE A 132 3.58 17.60 -13.39
N VAL A 133 3.37 16.73 -14.36
CA VAL A 133 2.53 16.94 -15.54
C VAL A 133 1.37 15.97 -15.48
N GLU A 134 0.14 16.49 -15.49
CA GLU A 134 -1.10 15.72 -15.35
C GLU A 134 -1.96 15.91 -16.62
N PHE A 135 -2.42 14.80 -17.20
CA PHE A 135 -3.35 14.79 -18.32
C PHE A 135 -4.56 13.89 -18.01
N ASP A 136 -5.74 14.49 -17.93
CA ASP A 136 -6.99 13.72 -17.99
C ASP A 136 -7.24 13.30 -19.44
N LEU A 137 -6.98 12.04 -19.75
CA LEU A 137 -7.05 11.50 -21.11
C LEU A 137 -8.49 11.42 -21.65
N ARG A 138 -9.50 11.65 -20.79
CA ARG A 138 -10.91 11.78 -21.19
C ARG A 138 -11.32 13.21 -21.53
N SER A 139 -10.49 14.20 -21.23
CA SER A 139 -10.81 15.60 -21.49
C SER A 139 -11.03 15.83 -22.99
N PRO A 140 -11.98 16.71 -23.40
CA PRO A 140 -12.15 17.09 -24.80
C PRO A 140 -10.88 17.64 -25.46
N SER A 141 -9.94 18.15 -24.67
CA SER A 141 -8.63 18.64 -25.12
C SER A 141 -7.64 17.52 -25.49
N MET A 142 -7.91 16.29 -25.04
CA MET A 142 -7.12 15.08 -25.25
C MET A 142 -7.66 14.19 -26.37
N LEU A 143 -8.62 14.71 -27.15
CA LEU A 143 -9.05 14.07 -28.39
C LEU A 143 -7.99 14.26 -29.48
N HIS A 144 -7.85 13.25 -30.36
CA HIS A 144 -6.93 13.30 -31.49
C HIS A 144 -7.22 14.52 -32.39
N GLY A 145 -6.15 15.21 -32.82
CA GLY A 145 -6.25 16.44 -33.62
C GLY A 145 -6.58 17.70 -32.83
N LYS A 146 -6.61 17.62 -31.50
CA LYS A 146 -6.67 18.81 -30.63
C LYS A 146 -5.27 19.18 -30.19
N LYS A 147 -5.02 20.49 -30.10
CA LYS A 147 -3.73 21.07 -29.68
C LYS A 147 -3.20 20.51 -28.34
N GLY A 148 -4.07 20.10 -27.42
CA GLY A 148 -3.67 19.49 -26.15
C GLY A 148 -3.02 18.13 -26.36
N PHE A 149 -3.75 17.21 -27.00
CA PHE A 149 -3.24 15.89 -27.38
C PHE A 149 -2.02 15.98 -28.31
N ASP A 150 -2.06 16.85 -29.33
CA ASP A 150 -0.97 16.96 -30.32
C ASP A 150 0.35 17.39 -29.66
N LYS A 151 0.30 18.24 -28.63
CA LYS A 151 1.49 18.61 -27.83
C LYS A 151 2.04 17.43 -27.05
N LEU A 152 1.18 16.62 -26.41
CA LEU A 152 1.61 15.43 -25.70
C LEU A 152 2.22 14.40 -26.66
N ALA A 153 1.58 14.16 -27.80
CA ALA A 153 2.09 13.26 -28.85
C ALA A 153 3.43 13.75 -29.40
N TYR A 154 3.59 15.06 -29.64
CA TYR A 154 4.86 15.65 -30.05
C TYR A 154 5.95 15.42 -29.00
N ALA A 155 5.66 15.64 -27.71
CA ALA A 155 6.60 15.37 -26.64
C ALA A 155 6.98 13.89 -26.58
N CYS A 156 6.03 12.97 -26.75
CA CYS A 156 6.29 11.52 -26.82
C CYS A 156 7.21 11.13 -27.98
N LYS A 157 7.08 11.80 -29.13
CA LYS A 157 7.90 11.51 -30.32
C LYS A 157 9.32 12.08 -30.23
N ASN A 158 9.48 13.27 -29.65
CA ASN A 158 10.74 14.03 -29.74
C ASN A 158 11.55 14.07 -28.43
N VAL A 159 10.90 13.85 -27.28
CA VAL A 159 11.53 14.03 -25.96
C VAL A 159 11.35 12.79 -25.08
N LEU A 160 10.13 12.27 -24.95
CA LEU A 160 9.77 11.09 -24.15
C LEU A 160 9.76 9.82 -25.03
N ASN A 161 10.73 9.70 -25.94
CA ASN A 161 10.80 8.65 -26.95
C ASN A 161 11.69 7.46 -26.56
N ASN A 162 12.37 7.54 -25.42
CA ASN A 162 13.12 6.42 -24.90
C ASN A 162 12.16 5.32 -24.40
N PRO A 163 12.43 4.04 -24.71
CA PRO A 163 11.68 2.94 -24.14
C PRO A 163 11.84 2.90 -22.61
N THR A 164 10.73 2.77 -21.91
CA THR A 164 10.67 2.69 -20.45
C THR A 164 10.15 1.33 -20.03
N SER A 165 10.63 0.81 -18.90
CA SER A 165 10.04 -0.39 -18.28
C SER A 165 8.78 -0.02 -17.52
N TRP A 166 7.65 -0.59 -17.93
CA TRP A 166 6.35 -0.40 -17.30
C TRP A 166 5.94 -1.63 -16.52
N LEU A 167 5.32 -1.42 -15.36
CA LEU A 167 4.54 -2.44 -14.66
C LEU A 167 3.07 -2.24 -15.01
N PHE A 168 2.43 -3.29 -15.49
CA PHE A 168 1.07 -3.26 -16.00
C PHE A 168 0.21 -4.29 -15.28
N CYS A 169 -0.86 -3.83 -14.62
CA CYS A 169 -1.87 -4.68 -14.00
C CYS A 169 -3.23 -4.32 -14.61
N ASN A 170 -3.84 -5.26 -15.33
CA ASN A 170 -5.20 -5.07 -15.86
C ASN A 170 -6.22 -5.57 -14.83
N LEU A 171 -7.08 -4.67 -14.36
CA LEU A 171 -8.17 -4.99 -13.44
C LEU A 171 -9.45 -5.41 -14.15
N SER A 172 -9.47 -5.29 -15.47
CA SER A 172 -10.61 -5.64 -16.32
C SER A 172 -10.32 -6.89 -17.15
N LYS A 173 -11.25 -7.30 -18.01
CA LYS A 173 -11.03 -8.43 -18.92
C LYS A 173 -10.02 -8.02 -19.98
N ASN A 174 -9.15 -8.95 -20.38
CA ASN A 174 -8.22 -8.67 -21.47
C ASN A 174 -8.99 -8.52 -22.80
N PRO A 175 -8.74 -7.46 -23.57
CA PRO A 175 -9.24 -7.32 -24.93
C PRO A 175 -8.73 -8.44 -25.84
N SER A 176 -9.48 -8.70 -26.92
CA SER A 176 -9.14 -9.69 -27.93
C SER A 176 -9.25 -9.05 -29.32
N PRO A 177 -8.13 -8.86 -30.04
CA PRO A 177 -6.75 -9.23 -29.69
C PRO A 177 -6.17 -8.37 -28.55
N ASP A 178 -5.19 -8.90 -27.80
CA ASP A 178 -4.53 -8.17 -26.72
C ASP A 178 -3.47 -7.18 -27.26
N PRO A 179 -3.67 -5.85 -27.14
CA PRO A 179 -2.71 -4.86 -27.60
C PRO A 179 -1.36 -4.91 -26.89
N LEU A 180 -1.28 -5.49 -25.68
CA LEU A 180 -0.05 -5.64 -24.92
C LEU A 180 0.84 -6.75 -25.52
N ALA A 181 0.25 -7.79 -26.13
CA ALA A 181 0.97 -8.96 -26.62
C ALA A 181 2.05 -8.62 -27.67
N LYS A 182 1.83 -7.60 -28.49
CA LYS A 182 2.79 -7.11 -29.51
C LYS A 182 4.10 -6.58 -28.91
N HIS A 183 4.12 -6.29 -27.62
CA HIS A 183 5.26 -5.77 -26.88
C HIS A 183 5.97 -6.84 -26.04
N TYR A 184 5.65 -8.13 -26.24
CA TYR A 184 6.30 -9.26 -25.56
C TYR A 184 6.37 -9.10 -24.03
N PRO A 185 5.23 -8.91 -23.35
CA PRO A 185 5.20 -8.69 -21.92
C PRO A 185 5.73 -9.90 -21.16
N VAL A 186 6.52 -9.65 -20.12
CA VAL A 186 6.93 -10.68 -19.15
C VAL A 186 5.91 -10.71 -18.02
N ARG A 187 5.19 -11.82 -17.88
CA ARG A 187 4.18 -12.00 -16.82
C ARG A 187 4.82 -12.45 -15.52
N TYR A 188 4.33 -11.89 -14.43
CA TYR A 188 4.68 -12.24 -13.06
C TYR A 188 3.43 -12.59 -12.27
N THR A 189 3.59 -13.49 -11.31
CA THR A 189 2.57 -13.88 -10.35
C THR A 189 3.09 -13.57 -8.96
N SER A 190 2.36 -12.75 -8.20
CA SER A 190 2.66 -12.46 -6.80
C SER A 190 2.17 -13.61 -5.94
N ALA A 191 2.91 -14.72 -5.91
CA ALA A 191 2.56 -15.89 -5.11
C ALA A 191 2.72 -15.59 -3.60
N PRO A 192 1.89 -16.19 -2.73
CA PRO A 192 2.06 -16.06 -1.29
C PRO A 192 3.35 -16.76 -0.82
N GLY A 193 4.21 -16.02 -0.13
CA GLY A 193 5.29 -16.57 0.70
C GLY A 193 4.79 -16.81 2.11
N PHE A 194 5.14 -17.95 2.70
CA PHE A 194 4.77 -18.31 4.08
C PHE A 194 6.01 -18.40 4.95
N ASP A 195 6.01 -17.63 6.04
CA ASP A 195 6.94 -17.78 7.15
C ASP A 195 6.11 -18.34 8.32
N GLU A 196 6.35 -19.61 8.66
CA GLU A 196 5.52 -20.40 9.57
C GLU A 196 6.30 -20.72 10.85
N ASP A 197 5.56 -21.01 11.92
CA ASP A 197 6.12 -21.44 13.20
C ASP A 197 7.07 -20.41 13.85
N LEU A 198 6.85 -19.11 13.61
CA LEU A 198 7.60 -18.06 14.31
C LEU A 198 7.26 -18.10 15.80
N ALA A 199 8.20 -18.52 16.64
CA ALA A 199 8.07 -18.53 18.09
C ALA A 199 8.38 -17.13 18.65
N VAL A 200 7.35 -16.39 19.04
CA VAL A 200 7.44 -14.96 19.38
C VAL A 200 6.88 -14.67 20.77
N ALA A 201 7.38 -13.60 21.37
CA ALA A 201 6.73 -12.95 22.50
C ALA A 201 5.64 -12.00 21.99
N ILE A 202 4.42 -12.17 22.51
CA ILE A 202 3.18 -11.51 22.08
C ILE A 202 2.73 -10.55 23.18
N PRO A 203 2.63 -9.24 22.90
CA PRO A 203 2.14 -8.24 23.85
C PRO A 203 0.62 -8.43 24.09
N PRO A 204 0.04 -7.77 25.11
CA PRO A 204 -1.41 -7.72 25.23
C PRO A 204 -2.01 -7.07 23.98
N LEU A 205 -2.73 -7.88 23.20
CA LEU A 205 -3.33 -7.47 21.92
C LEU A 205 -4.71 -6.82 22.06
N ARG A 206 -5.13 -6.52 23.30
CA ARG A 206 -6.37 -5.79 23.61
C ARG A 206 -6.04 -4.46 24.25
N PRO A 207 -6.75 -3.38 23.87
CA PRO A 207 -6.70 -2.14 24.62
C PRO A 207 -7.16 -2.40 26.06
N PRO A 208 -6.49 -1.84 27.09
CA PRO A 208 -6.94 -1.98 28.46
C PRO A 208 -8.37 -1.43 28.62
N PRO A 209 -9.31 -2.14 29.29
CA PRO A 209 -10.70 -1.70 29.41
C PRO A 209 -10.86 -0.28 29.97
N ALA A 210 -10.01 0.08 30.94
CA ALA A 210 -10.00 1.42 31.53
C ALA A 210 -9.72 2.53 30.52
N VAL A 211 -8.90 2.28 29.49
CA VAL A 211 -8.58 3.24 28.42
C VAL A 211 -9.84 3.54 27.60
N LEU A 212 -10.59 2.49 27.26
CA LEU A 212 -11.83 2.58 26.47
C LEU A 212 -12.95 3.26 27.28
N GLU A 213 -13.13 2.90 28.55
CA GLU A 213 -14.18 3.44 29.42
C GLU A 213 -13.97 4.92 29.75
N ARG A 214 -12.71 5.34 29.98
CA ARG A 214 -12.38 6.74 30.29
C ARG A 214 -12.34 7.63 29.05
N GLY A 215 -12.34 7.05 27.85
CA GLY A 215 -12.15 7.77 26.60
C GLY A 215 -10.79 8.48 26.53
N ASN A 216 -9.76 7.95 27.19
CA ASN A 216 -8.45 8.57 27.20
C ASN A 216 -7.74 8.31 25.87
N ARG A 217 -7.81 9.32 24.99
CA ARG A 217 -7.21 9.25 23.66
C ARG A 217 -5.68 9.08 23.70
N SER A 218 -4.99 9.68 24.67
CA SER A 218 -3.52 9.60 24.74
C SER A 218 -3.05 8.17 25.01
N GLU A 219 -3.66 7.51 26.00
CA GLU A 219 -3.35 6.12 26.34
C GLU A 219 -3.70 5.15 25.20
N LEU A 220 -4.78 5.43 24.45
CA LEU A 220 -5.14 4.66 23.27
C LEU A 220 -4.13 4.83 22.12
N ASP A 221 -3.64 6.06 21.91
CA ASP A 221 -2.63 6.37 20.90
C ASP A 221 -1.27 5.74 21.26
N GLU A 222 -0.88 5.72 22.53
CA GLU A 222 0.30 5.01 23.04
C GLU A 222 0.20 3.50 22.79
N TYR A 223 -0.90 2.86 23.24
CA TYR A 223 -1.16 1.45 22.98
C TYR A 223 -1.13 1.11 21.49
N ALA A 224 -1.77 1.94 20.65
CA ALA A 224 -1.78 1.71 19.22
C ALA A 224 -0.39 1.87 18.58
N THR A 225 0.46 2.74 19.13
CA THR A 225 1.84 2.89 18.66
C THR A 225 2.65 1.65 19.01
N ASP A 226 2.56 1.17 20.24
CA ASP A 226 3.25 -0.03 20.73
C ASP A 226 2.90 -1.28 19.89
N VAL A 227 1.60 -1.51 19.65
CA VAL A 227 1.14 -2.65 18.83
C VAL A 227 1.61 -2.52 17.38
N TYR A 228 1.58 -1.32 16.81
CA TYR A 228 2.05 -1.09 15.45
C TYR A 228 3.55 -1.32 15.30
N GLU A 229 4.36 -0.86 16.27
CA GLU A 229 5.80 -1.10 16.30
C GLU A 229 6.10 -2.60 16.37
N TRP A 230 5.43 -3.33 17.27
CA TRP A 230 5.59 -4.79 17.38
C TRP A 230 5.20 -5.52 16.09
N LEU A 231 4.06 -5.18 15.46
CA LEU A 231 3.65 -5.73 14.17
C LEU A 231 4.68 -5.44 13.07
N SER A 232 5.24 -4.22 13.07
CA SER A 232 6.27 -3.81 12.10
C SER A 232 7.56 -4.62 12.27
N LEU A 233 7.97 -4.92 13.51
CA LEU A 233 9.14 -5.76 13.76
C LEU A 233 8.95 -7.21 13.29
N ILE A 234 7.73 -7.75 13.35
CA ILE A 234 7.41 -9.06 12.73
C ILE A 234 7.58 -8.98 11.22
N ARG A 235 7.04 -7.95 10.57
CA ARG A 235 7.16 -7.76 9.11
C ARG A 235 8.62 -7.69 8.68
N LEU A 236 9.44 -6.95 9.43
CA LEU A 236 10.89 -6.80 9.23
C LEU A 236 11.71 -8.07 9.56
N GLY A 237 11.11 -9.11 10.11
CA GLY A 237 11.84 -10.31 10.54
C GLY A 237 12.84 -10.02 11.66
N SER A 238 12.56 -9.02 12.49
CA SER A 238 13.46 -8.62 13.57
C SER A 238 13.62 -9.76 14.58
N PRO A 239 14.84 -10.08 15.05
CA PRO A 239 15.01 -11.10 16.08
C PRO A 239 14.55 -10.62 17.46
N ARG A 240 14.18 -9.33 17.63
CA ARG A 240 13.77 -8.75 18.93
C ARG A 240 12.38 -9.20 19.41
N ILE A 241 11.59 -9.78 18.51
CA ILE A 241 10.24 -10.29 18.83
C ILE A 241 10.26 -11.78 19.20
N LEU A 242 11.40 -12.47 19.05
CA LEU A 242 11.49 -13.91 19.33
C LEU A 242 11.36 -14.18 20.83
N ALA A 243 10.61 -15.21 21.20
CA ALA A 243 10.47 -15.62 22.61
C ALA A 243 11.81 -16.03 23.23
N SER A 244 12.72 -16.56 22.42
CA SER A 244 14.06 -16.97 22.84
C SER A 244 15.07 -15.82 22.89
N ASP A 245 14.65 -14.58 22.64
CA ASP A 245 15.56 -13.46 22.53
C ASP A 245 16.22 -13.11 23.87
N LYS A 246 17.53 -12.83 23.80
CA LYS A 246 18.39 -12.51 24.95
C LYS A 246 19.39 -11.43 24.56
N ILE A 247 18.92 -10.29 24.00
CA ILE A 247 19.83 -9.16 23.74
C ILE A 247 20.52 -8.76 25.02
N ASP A 248 21.77 -8.32 24.89
CA ASP A 248 22.34 -7.40 25.86
C ASP A 248 21.55 -6.08 25.83
N PRO A 249 20.98 -5.61 26.96
CA PRO A 249 20.29 -4.32 27.05
C PRO A 249 21.16 -3.12 26.65
N TYR A 250 22.49 -3.25 26.67
CA TYR A 250 23.41 -2.24 26.14
C TYR A 250 23.30 -2.09 24.61
N LEU A 251 22.95 -3.17 23.89
CA LEU A 251 22.83 -3.18 22.44
C LEU A 251 21.42 -2.82 21.95
N SER A 252 20.39 -3.21 22.69
CA SER A 252 19.01 -2.87 22.35
C SER A 252 18.17 -2.76 23.62
N THR A 253 17.47 -1.64 23.76
CA THR A 253 16.53 -1.38 24.84
C THR A 253 15.09 -1.74 24.47
N TYR A 254 14.86 -2.24 23.26
CA TYR A 254 13.54 -2.67 22.84
C TYR A 254 13.09 -3.85 23.70
N ALA A 255 11.87 -3.76 24.22
CA ALA A 255 11.17 -4.85 24.88
C ALA A 255 9.78 -4.96 24.25
N VAL A 256 9.27 -6.19 24.18
CA VAL A 256 7.88 -6.41 23.74
C VAL A 256 6.94 -5.63 24.67
N PRO A 257 5.99 -4.85 24.14
CA PRO A 257 5.12 -4.01 24.96
C PRO A 257 4.33 -4.80 26.02
N GLY A 258 4.07 -4.15 27.15
CA GLY A 258 3.34 -4.73 28.28
C GLY A 258 4.23 -5.20 29.44
N GLY A 259 3.60 -5.53 30.57
CA GLY A 259 4.30 -6.10 31.72
C GLY A 259 4.79 -7.53 31.45
N ALA A 260 5.83 -7.99 32.16
CA ALA A 260 6.36 -9.36 32.02
C ALA A 260 5.31 -10.46 32.25
N GLU A 261 4.27 -10.19 33.03
CA GLU A 261 3.15 -11.11 33.28
C GLU A 261 2.06 -11.06 32.19
N GLU A 262 2.02 -10.00 31.38
CA GLU A 262 1.04 -9.77 30.32
C GLU A 262 1.52 -10.28 28.95
N VAL A 263 2.85 -10.35 28.77
CA VAL A 263 3.48 -10.89 27.56
C VAL A 263 3.33 -12.41 27.57
N SER A 264 2.80 -12.94 26.47
CA SER A 264 2.61 -14.38 26.28
C SER A 264 3.51 -14.92 25.17
N GLU A 265 3.95 -16.16 25.28
CA GLU A 265 4.65 -16.83 24.19
C GLU A 265 3.64 -17.50 23.25
N GLY A 266 3.88 -17.39 21.94
CA GLY A 266 3.03 -18.04 20.95
C GLY A 266 3.73 -18.27 19.63
N ARG A 267 3.04 -18.98 18.73
CA ARG A 267 3.51 -19.21 17.36
C ARG A 267 2.66 -18.44 16.36
N LEU A 268 3.31 -17.72 15.46
CA LEU A 268 2.67 -16.94 14.41
C LEU A 268 3.03 -17.47 13.02
N CYS A 269 2.23 -17.07 12.05
CA CYS A 269 2.55 -17.15 10.64
C CYS A 269 2.49 -15.74 10.03
N LYS A 270 3.48 -15.41 9.21
CA LYS A 270 3.46 -14.26 8.29
C LYS A 270 3.27 -14.79 6.87
N VAL A 271 2.27 -14.26 6.17
CA VAL A 271 2.03 -14.51 4.74
C VAL A 271 2.30 -13.22 3.99
N SER A 272 3.19 -13.24 3.01
CA SER A 272 3.62 -12.05 2.26
C SER A 272 3.37 -12.23 0.77
N TRP A 273 2.86 -11.18 0.12
CA TRP A 273 2.71 -11.10 -1.34
C TRP A 273 3.49 -9.89 -1.85
N GLU A 274 4.46 -10.13 -2.74
CA GLU A 274 5.28 -9.06 -3.33
C GLU A 274 5.03 -8.94 -4.84
N GLY A 275 5.06 -7.72 -5.37
CA GLY A 275 4.96 -7.46 -6.81
C GLY A 275 4.26 -6.14 -7.15
N PHE A 276 3.33 -6.17 -8.11
CA PHE A 276 2.50 -5.02 -8.45
C PHE A 276 1.04 -5.41 -8.28
N ILE A 277 0.50 -5.07 -7.11
CA ILE A 277 -0.78 -5.56 -6.60
C ILE A 277 -1.79 -4.40 -6.63
N SER A 278 -3.06 -4.72 -6.89
CA SER A 278 -4.12 -3.71 -6.87
C SER A 278 -4.71 -3.57 -5.46
N SER A 279 -5.10 -2.34 -5.10
CA SER A 279 -5.84 -2.10 -3.86
C SER A 279 -7.20 -2.80 -3.83
N THR A 280 -7.79 -3.06 -5.00
CA THR A 280 -9.03 -3.84 -5.12
C THR A 280 -8.82 -5.30 -4.72
N TRP A 281 -7.68 -5.90 -5.09
CA TRP A 281 -7.32 -7.25 -4.66
C TRP A 281 -7.03 -7.30 -3.16
N ALA A 282 -6.26 -6.35 -2.62
CA ALA A 282 -5.98 -6.31 -1.18
C ALA A 282 -7.26 -6.16 -0.34
N ARG A 283 -8.24 -5.39 -0.86
CA ARG A 283 -9.57 -5.28 -0.25
C ARG A 283 -10.34 -6.59 -0.26
N GLN A 284 -10.26 -7.33 -1.37
CA GLN A 284 -10.89 -8.64 -1.49
C GLN A 284 -10.27 -9.60 -0.47
N LEU A 285 -8.94 -9.67 -0.41
CA LEU A 285 -8.20 -10.47 0.58
C LEU A 285 -8.64 -10.15 2.01
N LEU A 286 -8.73 -8.87 2.39
CA LEU A 286 -9.21 -8.48 3.72
C LEU A 286 -10.58 -9.08 4.03
N ALA A 287 -11.52 -8.98 3.09
CA ALA A 287 -12.86 -9.53 3.27
C ALA A 287 -12.82 -11.06 3.40
N ASP A 288 -12.05 -11.72 2.55
CA ASP A 288 -11.92 -13.18 2.53
C ASP A 288 -11.33 -13.71 3.84
N ILE A 289 -10.34 -13.02 4.41
CA ILE A 289 -9.75 -13.32 5.73
C ILE A 289 -10.76 -13.09 6.85
N ILE A 290 -11.52 -11.99 6.83
CA ILE A 290 -12.55 -11.71 7.84
C ILE A 290 -13.64 -12.79 7.84
N LEU A 291 -14.01 -13.27 6.64
CA LEU A 291 -15.03 -14.31 6.45
C LEU A 291 -14.54 -15.71 6.82
N ALA A 292 -13.26 -16.01 6.59
CA ALA A 292 -12.68 -17.32 6.87
C ALA A 292 -12.34 -17.50 8.36
N LEU A 293 -11.82 -16.46 9.00
CA LEU A 293 -11.27 -16.58 10.35
C LEU A 293 -12.37 -16.42 11.43
N PRO A 294 -12.29 -17.17 12.55
CA PRO A 294 -13.22 -17.02 13.67
C PRO A 294 -13.32 -15.56 14.15
N SER A 295 -14.52 -15.10 14.50
CA SER A 295 -14.79 -13.67 14.81
C SER A 295 -13.98 -13.09 15.98
N ARG A 296 -13.48 -13.95 16.88
CA ARG A 296 -12.66 -13.58 18.05
C ARG A 296 -11.16 -13.80 17.84
N SER A 297 -10.75 -14.33 16.69
CA SER A 297 -9.33 -14.49 16.37
C SER A 297 -8.74 -13.17 15.90
N TRP A 298 -7.49 -12.91 16.24
CA TRP A 298 -6.81 -11.72 15.77
C TRP A 298 -6.04 -11.98 14.47
N PHE A 299 -5.87 -10.93 13.68
CA PHE A 299 -4.95 -10.90 12.54
C PHE A 299 -4.54 -9.45 12.27
N SER A 300 -3.42 -9.24 11.58
CA SER A 300 -3.05 -7.96 11.00
C SER A 300 -2.83 -8.10 9.50
N LEU A 301 -3.39 -7.17 8.72
CA LEU A 301 -3.16 -7.04 7.28
C LEU A 301 -2.53 -5.68 7.00
N SER A 302 -1.32 -5.68 6.46
CA SER A 302 -0.56 -4.49 6.06
C SER A 302 -0.47 -4.41 4.54
N VAL A 303 -0.62 -3.20 4.00
CA VAL A 303 -0.50 -2.91 2.57
C VAL A 303 0.46 -1.75 2.39
N THR A 304 1.58 -2.01 1.71
CA THR A 304 2.65 -1.03 1.47
C THR A 304 2.70 -0.66 -0.01
N THR A 305 2.77 0.63 -0.32
CA THR A 305 2.87 1.10 -1.71
C THR A 305 4.31 1.31 -2.16
N PHE A 306 4.53 1.34 -3.47
CA PHE A 306 5.83 1.73 -4.01
C PHE A 306 6.23 3.13 -3.50
N ALA A 307 7.52 3.29 -3.20
CA ALA A 307 8.08 4.61 -2.93
C ALA A 307 7.86 5.53 -4.15
N LYS A 308 7.17 6.66 -3.93
CA LYS A 308 6.85 7.63 -5.00
C LYS A 308 7.82 8.81 -5.04
N SER A 309 8.57 9.03 -3.97
CA SER A 309 9.47 10.17 -3.82
C SER A 309 10.94 9.72 -3.78
N ILE A 310 11.85 10.66 -4.08
CA ILE A 310 13.31 10.45 -3.92
C ILE A 310 13.68 10.21 -2.45
N VAL A 311 12.84 10.66 -1.51
CA VAL A 311 13.01 10.41 -0.07
C VAL A 311 12.64 8.96 0.29
N GLY A 312 12.05 8.21 -0.65
CA GLY A 312 11.65 6.83 -0.42
C GLY A 312 10.32 6.71 0.31
N ASP A 313 9.53 7.79 0.39
CA ASP A 313 8.26 7.76 1.13
C ASP A 313 7.29 6.79 0.46
N CYS A 314 6.93 5.74 1.19
CA CYS A 314 5.81 4.87 0.86
C CYS A 314 4.57 5.32 1.65
N THR A 315 3.40 5.03 1.10
CA THR A 315 2.17 5.01 1.91
C THR A 315 1.97 3.60 2.43
N GLU A 316 1.45 3.49 3.64
CA GLU A 316 1.11 2.21 4.25
C GLU A 316 -0.29 2.28 4.85
N CYS A 317 -1.02 1.17 4.74
CA CYS A 317 -2.28 0.96 5.41
C CYS A 317 -2.20 -0.36 6.17
N THR A 318 -2.17 -0.30 7.50
CA THR A 318 -2.17 -1.49 8.37
C THR A 318 -3.47 -1.58 9.13
N ILE A 319 -4.15 -2.72 9.01
CA ILE A 319 -5.41 -3.03 9.66
C ILE A 319 -5.15 -4.16 10.64
N PHE A 320 -5.63 -4.03 11.86
CA PHE A 320 -5.48 -5.05 12.90
C PHE A 320 -6.83 -5.33 13.53
N ARG A 321 -7.26 -6.59 13.51
CA ARG A 321 -8.42 -7.05 14.27
C ARG A 321 -7.92 -7.58 15.62
N PRO A 322 -8.16 -6.90 16.75
CA PRO A 322 -7.80 -7.41 18.07
C PRO A 322 -8.58 -8.69 18.42
N PRO A 323 -8.10 -9.51 19.37
CA PRO A 323 -8.78 -10.72 19.79
C PRO A 323 -9.96 -10.36 20.72
N SER A 324 -11.05 -9.79 20.24
CA SER A 324 -12.15 -9.27 21.10
C SER A 324 -13.54 -9.38 20.45
N LEU A 325 -14.40 -8.36 20.63
CA LEU A 325 -15.76 -8.35 20.10
C LEU A 325 -15.72 -8.42 18.55
N PRO A 326 -16.66 -9.15 17.92
CA PRO A 326 -16.70 -9.25 16.47
C PRO A 326 -16.74 -7.87 15.82
N GLY A 327 -15.75 -7.58 14.97
CA GLY A 327 -15.73 -6.37 14.15
C GLY A 327 -14.94 -5.20 14.72
N GLU A 328 -14.32 -5.28 15.90
CA GLU A 328 -13.37 -4.24 16.32
C GLU A 328 -12.14 -4.24 15.41
N TYR A 329 -11.57 -3.06 15.14
CA TYR A 329 -10.32 -2.92 14.39
C TYR A 329 -9.53 -1.67 14.79
N PHE A 330 -8.21 -1.79 14.62
CA PHE A 330 -7.28 -0.67 14.51
C PHE A 330 -6.88 -0.48 13.06
N LEU A 331 -6.70 0.77 12.67
CA LEU A 331 -6.18 1.16 11.36
C LEU A 331 -5.09 2.20 11.55
N TRP A 332 -3.90 1.94 11.01
CA TRP A 332 -2.83 2.90 10.83
C TRP A 332 -2.75 3.27 9.34
N ASP A 333 -3.05 4.53 9.03
CA ASP A 333 -2.98 5.09 7.67
C ASP A 333 -1.78 6.05 7.61
N ILE A 334 -0.67 5.56 7.06
CA ILE A 334 0.58 6.32 6.89
C ILE A 334 0.58 6.96 5.51
N LYS A 335 0.58 8.29 5.51
CA LYS A 335 0.63 9.08 4.29
C LYS A 335 2.03 9.61 4.04
N GLY A 336 2.59 9.24 2.90
CA GLY A 336 3.80 9.83 2.35
C GLY A 336 3.61 11.31 2.00
N HIS A 337 4.72 12.02 1.77
CA HIS A 337 4.69 13.42 1.41
C HIS A 337 4.09 13.61 0.01
N ALA A 338 3.09 14.50 -0.09
CA ALA A 338 2.45 14.91 -1.33
C ALA A 338 3.14 16.12 -1.96
#